data_AF-A0A732U5Z2-F1
#
_entry.id   AF-A0A732U5Z2-F1
#
_cell.length_a   1.000
_cell.length_b   1.000
_cell.length_c   1.000
_cell.angle_alpha   90.00
_cell.angle_beta   90.00
_cell.angle_gamma   90.00
#
_symmetry.space_group_name_H-M   'P 1'
#
loop_
_entity.id
_entity.type
_entity.pdbx_description
1 polymer ?
#
loop_
_entity_poly.entity_id
_entity_poly.type
_entity_poly.pdbx_seq_one_letter_code
_entity_poly.pdbx_strand_id
1 'polypeptide(L)'
;AVRRLRGGLTVEQKLAIMEQVPARLNKFYHTGFKYESSRQFCSKFVFDIYKEALCIPVGDIETFEELLHSNPDAKLTFWKFWFLGSIPWDRKTVTPASLWHHPNLELISACGIETPQREAEGE
;
A
#
# COMPACT_ATOMS: atom_id res chain seq x y z
N ALA A 1 -13.47 4.82 -0.46
CA ALA A 1 -13.73 3.36 -0.46
C ALA A 1 -13.04 2.68 0.71
N VAL A 2 -13.57 1.55 1.20
CA VAL A 2 -13.03 0.85 2.38
C VAL A 2 -13.03 -0.66 2.14
N ARG A 3 -11.90 -1.32 2.43
CA ARG A 3 -11.76 -2.79 2.45
C ARG A 3 -11.45 -3.30 3.86
N ARG A 4 -11.79 -4.56 4.12
CA ARG A 4 -11.56 -5.27 5.40
C ARG A 4 -11.15 -6.71 5.13
N LEU A 5 -10.43 -7.36 6.05
CA LEU A 5 -10.22 -8.80 5.99
C LEU A 5 -11.56 -9.55 5.93
N ARG A 6 -11.62 -10.56 5.05
CA ARG A 6 -12.77 -11.46 4.93
C ARG A 6 -13.05 -12.12 6.27
N GLY A 7 -14.32 -12.14 6.68
CA GLY A 7 -14.72 -12.63 8.00
C GLY A 7 -14.52 -11.64 9.15
N GLY A 8 -13.98 -10.45 8.86
CA GLY A 8 -13.74 -9.41 9.86
C GLY A 8 -12.54 -9.68 10.76
N LEU A 9 -12.48 -8.94 11.86
CA LEU A 9 -11.46 -9.10 12.89
C LEU A 9 -12.14 -9.44 14.22
N THR A 10 -11.58 -10.39 14.95
CA THR A 10 -11.99 -10.64 16.35
C THR A 10 -11.64 -9.44 17.23
N VAL A 11 -12.15 -9.42 18.46
CA VAL A 11 -11.83 -8.35 19.42
C VAL A 11 -10.34 -8.35 19.74
N GLU A 12 -9.76 -9.53 19.95
CA GLU A 12 -8.35 -9.74 20.25
C GLU A 12 -7.47 -9.25 19.11
N GLN A 13 -7.84 -9.54 17.86
CA GLN A 13 -7.11 -9.06 16.68
C GLN A 13 -7.17 -7.54 16.54
N LYS A 14 -8.32 -6.91 16.84
CA LYS A 14 -8.44 -5.45 16.86
C LYS A 14 -7.53 -4.83 17.91
N LEU A 15 -7.50 -5.40 19.12
CA LEU A 15 -6.62 -4.93 20.19
C LEU A 15 -5.13 -5.09 19.82
N ALA A 16 -4.75 -6.24 19.25
CA ALA A 16 -3.38 -6.48 18.78
C ALA A 16 -2.94 -5.46 17.71
N ILE A 17 -3.83 -5.13 16.77
CA ILE A 17 -3.59 -4.06 15.77
C ILE A 17 -3.40 -2.70 16.46
N MET A 18 -4.27 -2.36 17.42
CA MET A 18 -4.21 -1.07 18.12
C MET A 18 -2.91 -0.93 18.93
N GLU A 19 -2.40 -2.02 19.51
CA GLU A 19 -1.15 -2.04 20.28
C GLU A 19 0.10 -1.72 19.42
N GLN A 20 0.05 -1.96 18.10
CA GLN A 20 1.16 -1.63 17.21
C GLN A 20 1.27 -0.13 16.88
N VAL A 21 0.20 0.64 17.10
CA VAL A 21 0.09 2.05 16.67
C VAL A 21 1.04 2.98 17.45
N PRO A 22 1.11 2.97 18.80
CA PRO A 22 1.88 3.96 19.57
C PRO A 22 3.35 4.07 19.15
N ALA A 23 4.02 2.94 18.91
CA ALA A 23 5.43 2.91 18.50
C ALA A 23 5.69 3.52 17.11
N ARG A 24 4.63 3.70 16.32
CA ARG A 24 4.65 4.17 14.93
C ARG A 24 4.15 5.61 14.77
N LEU A 25 3.63 6.21 15.83
CA LEU A 25 3.23 7.62 15.84
C LEU A 25 4.46 8.55 15.86
N ASN A 26 4.26 9.79 15.39
CA ASN A 26 5.27 10.86 15.37
C ASN A 26 6.56 10.50 14.62
N LYS A 27 6.54 9.48 13.75
CA LYS A 27 7.65 9.16 12.85
C LYS A 27 7.64 10.11 11.65
N PHE A 28 8.83 10.56 11.23
CA PHE A 28 8.95 11.34 10.01
C PHE A 28 8.47 10.56 8.79
N TYR A 29 7.86 11.26 7.85
CA TYR A 29 7.43 10.69 6.59
C TYR A 29 8.63 10.36 5.69
N HIS A 30 8.61 9.22 5.01
CA HIS A 30 9.64 8.80 4.07
C HIS A 30 9.18 9.04 2.63
N THR A 31 9.50 10.21 2.09
CA THR A 31 9.15 10.62 0.73
C THR A 31 9.80 9.77 -0.36
N GLY A 32 10.90 9.08 -0.07
CA GLY A 32 11.53 8.15 -1.02
C GLY A 32 11.01 6.70 -0.95
N PHE A 33 9.94 6.44 -0.18
CA PHE A 33 9.25 5.15 -0.03
C PHE A 33 10.15 3.91 0.22
N LYS A 34 11.27 4.05 0.95
CA LYS A 34 12.17 2.94 1.29
C LYS A 34 11.58 2.11 2.43
N TYR A 35 11.29 0.84 2.18
CA TYR A 35 10.69 -0.05 3.17
C TYR A 35 11.58 -0.19 4.43
N GLU A 36 12.88 -0.41 4.26
CA GLU A 36 13.82 -0.67 5.37
C GLU A 36 14.19 0.59 6.18
N SER A 37 13.71 1.76 5.79
CA SER A 37 13.98 2.99 6.55
C SER A 37 13.28 2.99 7.91
N SER A 38 13.85 3.61 8.93
CA SER A 38 13.18 3.84 10.23
C SER A 38 12.01 4.84 10.16
N ARG A 39 11.97 5.66 9.10
CA ARG A 39 10.85 6.56 8.75
C ARG A 39 9.65 5.78 8.19
N GLN A 40 8.46 6.40 8.21
CA GLN A 40 7.20 5.77 7.83
C GLN A 40 6.57 6.36 6.57
N PHE A 41 5.73 5.60 5.88
CA PHE A 41 4.85 6.10 4.81
C PHE A 41 3.53 5.32 4.85
N CYS A 42 2.51 5.84 4.16
CA CYS A 42 1.12 5.42 4.35
C CYS A 42 0.89 3.90 4.23
N SER A 43 1.32 3.29 3.13
CA SER A 43 1.15 1.85 2.89
C SER A 43 2.02 0.99 3.81
N LYS A 44 3.26 1.42 4.08
CA LYS A 44 4.13 0.74 5.05
C LYS A 44 3.53 0.66 6.44
N PHE A 45 2.92 1.76 6.90
CA PHE A 45 2.28 1.81 8.21
C PHE A 45 1.20 0.72 8.35
N VAL A 46 0.33 0.59 7.35
CA VAL A 46 -0.74 -0.42 7.35
C VAL A 46 -0.16 -1.83 7.23
N PHE A 47 0.77 -2.03 6.29
CA PHE A 47 1.41 -3.32 6.05
C PHE A 47 2.11 -3.86 7.31
N ASP A 48 2.97 -3.07 7.94
CA ASP A 48 3.75 -3.50 9.10
C ASP A 48 2.83 -3.81 10.29
N ILE A 49 1.76 -3.04 10.51
CA ILE A 49 0.81 -3.31 11.60
C ILE A 49 0.13 -4.65 11.42
N TYR A 50 -0.39 -4.97 10.23
CA TYR A 50 -1.03 -6.25 9.98
C TYR A 50 -0.04 -7.42 10.03
N LYS A 51 1.15 -7.22 9.47
CA LYS A 51 2.22 -8.22 9.48
C LYS A 51 2.68 -8.54 10.90
N GLU A 52 2.88 -7.54 11.74
CA GLU A 52 3.39 -7.73 13.10
C GLU A 52 2.30 -8.15 14.09
N ALA A 53 1.11 -7.56 14.04
CA ALA A 53 0.03 -7.89 14.97
C ALA A 53 -0.62 -9.24 14.67
N LEU A 54 -0.83 -9.56 13.38
CA LEU A 54 -1.67 -10.68 12.97
C LEU A 54 -0.92 -11.75 12.18
N CYS A 55 0.37 -11.54 11.86
CA CYS A 55 1.11 -12.38 10.92
C CYS A 55 0.46 -12.46 9.52
N ILE A 56 -0.28 -11.41 9.11
CA ILE A 56 -0.94 -11.33 7.81
C ILE A 56 -0.27 -10.22 6.99
N PRO A 57 0.58 -10.54 6.00
CA PRO A 57 1.18 -9.53 5.13
C PRO A 57 0.14 -9.07 4.11
N VAL A 58 -0.68 -8.06 4.44
CA VAL A 58 -1.77 -7.55 3.59
C VAL A 58 -1.26 -6.70 2.40
N GLY A 59 -0.36 -7.25 1.59
CA GLY A 59 0.22 -6.65 0.40
C GLY A 59 1.64 -7.16 0.17
N ASP A 60 2.28 -6.66 -0.87
CA ASP A 60 3.56 -7.18 -1.34
C ASP A 60 4.70 -6.17 -1.13
N ILE A 61 5.86 -6.69 -0.73
CA ILE A 61 7.11 -5.94 -0.73
C ILE A 61 7.80 -6.20 -2.06
N GLU A 62 7.97 -5.14 -2.84
CA GLU A 62 8.48 -5.21 -4.22
C GLU A 62 9.54 -4.14 -4.43
N THR A 63 10.45 -4.37 -5.37
CA THR A 63 11.42 -3.36 -5.82
C THR A 63 10.76 -2.35 -6.78
N PHE A 64 11.38 -1.19 -6.98
CA PHE A 64 10.90 -0.25 -8.00
C PHE A 64 11.04 -0.80 -9.42
N GLU A 65 11.99 -1.70 -9.66
CA GLU A 65 12.10 -2.44 -10.92
C GLU A 65 10.90 -3.37 -11.15
N GLU A 66 10.54 -4.18 -10.15
CA GLU A 66 9.39 -5.08 -10.20
C GLU A 66 8.07 -4.30 -10.44
N LEU A 67 7.93 -3.14 -9.78
CA LEU A 67 6.78 -2.25 -9.98
C LEU A 67 6.70 -1.66 -11.39
N LEU A 68 7.85 -1.36 -12.02
CA LEU A 68 7.86 -0.91 -13.41
C LEU A 68 7.52 -2.06 -14.37
N HIS A 69 8.02 -3.27 -14.10
CA HIS A 69 7.68 -4.45 -14.89
C HIS A 69 6.19 -4.80 -14.84
N SER A 70 5.55 -4.64 -13.67
CA SER A 70 4.11 -4.90 -13.52
C SER A 70 3.23 -3.75 -14.06
N ASN A 71 3.79 -2.56 -14.25
CA ASN A 71 3.12 -1.39 -14.83
C ASN A 71 4.05 -0.63 -15.79
N PRO A 72 4.30 -1.17 -16.99
CA PRO A 72 5.28 -0.61 -17.93
C PRO A 72 4.92 0.80 -18.43
N ASP A 73 3.64 1.16 -18.38
CA ASP A 73 3.12 2.47 -18.80
C ASP A 73 3.22 3.54 -17.71
N ALA A 74 3.87 3.24 -16.58
CA ALA A 74 4.09 4.20 -15.50
C ALA A 74 4.83 5.44 -16.00
N LYS A 75 4.31 6.64 -15.66
CA LYS A 75 4.90 7.92 -16.07
C LYS A 75 6.24 8.18 -15.36
N LEU A 76 7.33 7.68 -15.92
CA LEU A 76 8.68 7.78 -15.35
C LEU A 76 9.21 9.21 -15.21
N THR A 77 8.72 10.17 -16.00
CA THR A 77 9.19 11.58 -15.95
C THR A 77 9.03 12.20 -14.56
N PHE A 78 7.88 11.95 -13.91
CA PHE A 78 7.64 12.41 -12.53
C PHE A 78 8.65 11.79 -11.56
N TRP A 79 8.85 10.47 -11.63
CA TRP A 79 9.73 9.74 -10.74
C TRP A 79 11.21 10.10 -10.93
N LYS A 80 11.63 10.36 -12.17
CA LYS A 80 12.97 10.90 -12.46
C LYS A 80 13.16 12.25 -11.78
N PHE A 81 12.20 13.17 -11.86
CA PHE A 81 12.31 14.45 -11.15
C PHE A 81 12.33 14.26 -9.62
N TRP A 82 11.45 13.40 -9.09
CA TRP A 82 11.37 13.09 -7.66
C TRP A 82 12.67 12.53 -7.09
N PHE A 83 13.38 11.71 -7.85
CA PHE A 83 14.66 11.10 -7.46
C PHE A 83 15.89 11.80 -8.06
N LEU A 84 15.75 13.06 -8.49
CA LEU A 84 16.85 13.87 -9.03
C LEU A 84 17.63 13.17 -10.17
N GLY A 85 16.90 12.43 -11.02
CA GLY A 85 17.40 11.73 -12.20
C GLY A 85 17.65 10.23 -12.00
N SER A 86 17.96 9.80 -10.79
CA SER A 86 18.41 8.42 -10.51
C SER A 86 17.41 7.65 -9.65
N ILE A 87 16.49 6.95 -10.31
CA ILE A 87 15.51 6.08 -9.64
C ILE A 87 16.26 4.89 -9.01
N PRO A 88 16.09 4.63 -7.69
CA PRO A 88 16.78 3.55 -7.01
C PRO A 88 16.05 2.23 -7.23
N TRP A 89 16.29 1.59 -8.38
CA TRP A 89 15.53 0.42 -8.86
C TRP A 89 15.46 -0.76 -7.86
N ASP A 90 16.56 -1.09 -7.18
CA ASP A 90 16.61 -2.17 -6.16
C ASP A 90 15.88 -1.84 -4.85
N ARG A 91 15.38 -0.61 -4.68
CA ARG A 91 14.74 -0.19 -3.44
C ARG A 91 13.42 -0.92 -3.28
N LYS A 92 13.28 -1.62 -2.16
CA LYS A 92 12.03 -2.23 -1.73
C LYS A 92 11.04 -1.20 -1.21
N THR A 93 9.78 -1.41 -1.52
CA THR A 93 8.64 -0.62 -1.08
C THR A 93 7.41 -1.52 -0.89
N VAL A 94 6.32 -0.93 -0.38
CA VAL A 94 4.99 -1.54 -0.38
C VAL A 94 4.01 -0.49 -0.85
N THR A 95 3.09 -0.81 -1.77
CA THR A 95 2.25 0.20 -2.42
C THR A 95 0.83 0.18 -1.89
N PRO A 96 0.09 1.31 -1.90
CA PRO A 96 -1.35 1.29 -1.61
C PRO A 96 -2.12 0.34 -2.52
N ALA A 97 -1.67 0.17 -3.77
CA ALA A 97 -2.26 -0.76 -4.73
C ALA A 97 -2.08 -2.23 -4.30
N SER A 98 -0.89 -2.64 -3.87
CA SER A 98 -0.66 -4.01 -3.40
C SER A 98 -1.49 -4.32 -2.15
N LEU A 99 -1.64 -3.35 -1.23
CA LEU A 99 -2.59 -3.49 -0.12
C LEU A 99 -4.03 -3.64 -0.62
N TRP A 100 -4.44 -2.76 -1.53
CA TRP A 100 -5.82 -2.69 -2.01
C TRP A 100 -6.24 -3.97 -2.73
N HIS A 101 -5.38 -4.57 -3.54
CA HIS A 101 -5.68 -5.76 -4.32
C HIS A 101 -5.48 -7.08 -3.57
N HIS A 102 -5.04 -7.04 -2.31
CA HIS A 102 -4.77 -8.24 -1.52
C HIS A 102 -5.99 -9.18 -1.45
N PRO A 103 -5.85 -10.48 -1.77
CA PRO A 103 -6.97 -11.39 -1.99
C PRO A 103 -7.84 -11.62 -0.76
N ASN A 104 -7.26 -11.52 0.44
CA ASN A 104 -7.98 -11.72 1.71
C ASN A 104 -8.80 -10.50 2.15
N LEU A 105 -8.79 -9.41 1.38
CA LEU A 105 -9.61 -8.24 1.67
C LEU A 105 -10.91 -8.25 0.84
N GLU A 106 -12.02 -7.87 1.43
CA GLU A 106 -13.31 -7.63 0.79
C GLU A 106 -13.70 -6.15 0.84
N LEU A 107 -14.44 -5.67 -0.16
CA LEU A 107 -14.96 -4.32 -0.21
C LEU A 107 -16.15 -4.20 0.74
N ILE A 108 -16.08 -3.29 1.71
CA ILE A 108 -17.15 -3.02 2.68
C ILE A 108 -17.94 -1.78 2.31
N SER A 109 -17.30 -0.80 1.68
CA SER A 109 -17.96 0.42 1.22
C SER A 109 -17.30 0.97 -0.04
N ALA A 110 -18.10 1.21 -1.06
CA ALA A 110 -17.68 1.85 -2.31
C ALA A 110 -17.77 3.38 -2.26
N CYS A 111 -18.17 3.99 -1.13
CA CYS A 111 -18.34 5.44 -1.04
C CYS A 111 -17.05 6.17 -1.47
N GLY A 112 -17.15 7.02 -2.49
CA GLY A 112 -16.04 7.77 -3.08
C GLY A 112 -15.20 7.03 -4.15
N ILE A 113 -15.65 5.91 -4.72
CA ILE A 113 -15.10 5.39 -5.98
C ILE A 113 -15.91 5.96 -7.14
N GLU A 114 -15.36 6.93 -7.87
CA GLU A 114 -15.81 7.19 -9.24
C GLU A 114 -15.30 6.03 -10.10
N THR A 115 -16.22 5.18 -10.57
CA THR A 115 -15.87 4.14 -11.52
C THR A 115 -15.80 4.84 -12.88
N PRO A 116 -14.69 4.75 -13.64
CA PRO A 116 -14.70 5.25 -15.01
C PRO A 116 -15.81 4.51 -15.75
N GLN A 117 -16.80 5.24 -16.27
CA GLN A 117 -17.79 4.65 -17.15
C GLN A 117 -17.03 4.00 -18.31
N ARG A 118 -17.14 2.68 -18.47
CA ARG A 118 -16.86 2.05 -19.75
C ARG A 118 -17.89 2.66 -20.71
N GLU A 119 -17.43 3.48 -21.64
CA GLU A 119 -18.20 3.85 -22.81
C GLU A 119 -18.61 2.54 -23.50
N ALA A 120 -19.87 2.18 -23.30
CA ALA A 120 -20.58 1.19 -24.09
C ALA A 120 -21.52 2.01 -24.97
N GLU A 121 -21.11 2.26 -26.21
CA GLU A 121 -21.90 2.74 -27.35
C GLU A 121 -20.91 2.66 -28.54
N GLY A 122 -21.01 1.77 -29.53
CA GLY A 122 -22.19 1.04 -29.96
C GLY A 122 -23.05 1.88 -30.89
N GLU A 123 -22.49 2.42 -31.98
CA GLU A 123 -23.12 2.50 -33.31
C GLU A 123 -22.06 2.64 -34.41
#